data_AF-A0A3D1SDL0-F1
#
_entry.id   AF-A0A3D1SDL0-F1
#
_cell.length_a   1.000
_cell.length_b   1.000
_cell.length_c   1.000
_cell.angle_alpha   90.00
_cell.angle_beta   90.00
_cell.angle_gamma   90.00
#
_symmetry.space_group_name_H-M   'P 1'
#
loop_
_entity.id
_entity.type
_entity.pdbx_description
1 polymer ?
#
loop_
_entity_poly.entity_id
_entity_poly.type
_entity_poly.pdbx_seq_one_letter_code
_entity_poly.pdbx_strand_id
1 'polypeptide(L)'
;MKRSQLYSLFSVVLVAALLFSCKRSSESESERRTSDGSVIVETGELAAVNSRSVVVSRYGRQWYQMKIVGLLNHGEIVKKGDSIAQLDPADINKYILESESNLETQLAVLEKLYVEQENKKQESESKIRNESAAFDLKKIEWEASRFESERLRKIKQLEYEQAVINLEKEKKIYELNKAINTSELKIQEIRVEQIKK
;
A
#
# COMPACT_ATOMS: atom_id res chain seq x y z
N MET A 1 -97.08 28.53 -75.77
CA MET A 1 -96.43 29.35 -74.71
C MET A 1 -95.47 28.49 -73.90
N LYS A 2 -94.26 29.03 -73.65
CA LYS A 2 -93.37 28.71 -72.51
C LYS A 2 -92.93 27.23 -72.33
N ARG A 3 -91.98 26.75 -73.15
CA ARG A 3 -91.08 25.61 -72.78
C ARG A 3 -89.62 25.80 -73.22
N SER A 4 -89.30 26.43 -74.35
CA SER A 4 -87.89 26.64 -74.77
C SER A 4 -87.13 27.70 -73.97
N GLN A 5 -87.81 28.73 -73.44
CA GLN A 5 -87.16 29.75 -72.60
C GLN A 5 -86.87 29.27 -71.16
N LEU A 6 -87.55 28.20 -70.70
CA LEU A 6 -87.24 27.58 -69.41
C LEU A 6 -85.93 26.78 -69.46
N TYR A 7 -85.62 26.09 -70.58
CA TYR A 7 -84.34 25.39 -70.74
C TYR A 7 -83.15 26.34 -70.90
N SER A 8 -83.34 27.50 -71.55
CA SER A 8 -82.30 28.53 -71.66
C SER A 8 -82.02 29.21 -70.31
N LEU A 9 -83.04 29.42 -69.47
CA LEU A 9 -82.85 29.92 -68.09
C LEU A 9 -82.20 28.85 -67.19
N PHE A 10 -82.56 27.58 -67.36
CA PHE A 10 -81.99 26.47 -66.60
C PHE A 10 -80.52 26.21 -66.99
N SER A 11 -80.14 26.36 -68.26
CA SER A 11 -78.73 26.22 -68.68
C SER A 11 -77.85 27.37 -68.18
N VAL A 12 -78.38 28.59 -68.12
CA VAL A 12 -77.64 29.75 -67.57
C VAL A 12 -77.44 29.61 -66.05
N VAL A 13 -78.43 29.08 -65.32
CA VAL A 13 -78.30 28.80 -63.88
C VAL A 13 -77.34 27.64 -63.60
N LEU A 14 -77.31 26.61 -64.45
CA LEU A 14 -76.37 25.49 -64.33
C LEU A 14 -74.91 25.92 -64.61
N VAL A 15 -74.71 26.85 -65.56
CA VAL A 15 -73.38 27.42 -65.86
C VAL A 15 -72.93 28.40 -64.78
N ALA A 16 -73.85 29.17 -64.18
CA ALA A 16 -73.54 30.05 -63.04
C ALA A 16 -73.17 29.27 -61.77
N ALA A 17 -73.78 28.11 -61.53
CA ALA A 17 -73.45 27.24 -60.40
C ALA A 17 -72.06 26.57 -60.53
N LEU A 18 -71.56 26.37 -61.76
CA LEU A 18 -70.22 25.82 -62.02
C LEU A 18 -69.10 26.85 -61.85
N LEU A 19 -69.42 28.16 -61.81
CA LEU A 19 -68.42 29.23 -61.63
C LEU A 19 -68.22 29.66 -60.17
N PHE A 20 -68.96 29.10 -59.20
CA PHE A 20 -68.85 29.47 -57.77
C PHE A 20 -68.06 28.49 -56.90
N SER A 21 -67.43 27.46 -57.47
CA SER A 21 -66.60 26.50 -56.72
C SER A 21 -65.11 26.88 -56.78
N CYS A 22 -64.74 27.94 -56.07
CA CYS A 22 -63.35 28.26 -55.74
C CYS A 22 -63.21 28.24 -54.21
N LYS A 23 -62.79 27.09 -53.68
CA LYS A 23 -62.46 26.91 -52.27
C LYS A 23 -61.01 27.34 -52.06
N ARG A 24 -60.85 28.46 -51.36
CA ARG A 24 -59.61 29.09 -50.90
C ARG A 24 -58.78 28.11 -50.08
N SER A 25 -57.62 27.68 -50.58
CA SER A 25 -56.55 27.10 -49.77
C SER A 25 -55.67 28.23 -49.25
N SER A 26 -55.55 28.32 -47.93
CA SER A 26 -54.66 29.26 -47.23
C SER A 26 -53.21 28.94 -47.56
N GLU A 27 -52.62 29.77 -48.39
CA GLU A 27 -51.18 29.88 -48.60
C GLU A 27 -50.57 30.43 -47.30
N SER A 28 -49.74 29.62 -46.64
CA SER A 28 -48.96 30.07 -45.50
C SER A 28 -47.71 30.78 -46.02
N GLU A 29 -47.66 32.06 -45.73
CA GLU A 29 -46.55 32.95 -45.98
C GLU A 29 -45.35 32.49 -45.15
N SER A 30 -44.39 31.86 -45.83
CA SER A 30 -43.02 31.67 -45.35
C SER A 30 -42.11 32.11 -46.49
N GLU A 31 -41.85 33.42 -46.55
CA GLU A 31 -40.76 33.97 -47.36
C GLU A 31 -39.44 33.32 -46.94
N ARG A 32 -39.01 32.29 -47.67
CA ARG A 32 -37.59 31.92 -47.73
C ARG A 32 -36.99 32.60 -48.94
N ARG A 33 -36.21 33.65 -48.66
CA ARG A 33 -35.31 34.24 -49.64
C ARG A 33 -34.38 33.17 -50.20
N THR A 34 -34.24 33.22 -51.51
CA THR A 34 -33.39 32.41 -52.37
C THR A 34 -31.93 32.37 -51.90
N SER A 35 -31.42 31.16 -51.64
CA SER A 35 -30.05 30.81 -52.00
C SER A 35 -30.09 29.53 -52.83
N ASP A 36 -29.45 29.57 -53.98
CA ASP A 36 -29.29 28.44 -54.90
C ASP A 36 -28.44 27.35 -54.22
N GLY A 37 -29.06 26.22 -53.85
CA GLY A 37 -28.40 25.10 -53.17
C GLY A 37 -29.36 24.33 -52.26
N SER A 38 -29.42 23.00 -52.41
CA SER A 38 -30.21 22.13 -51.54
C SER A 38 -29.64 22.13 -50.12
N VAL A 39 -30.37 22.67 -49.16
CA VAL A 39 -29.99 22.62 -47.74
C VAL A 39 -30.27 21.21 -47.21
N ILE A 40 -29.21 20.46 -46.93
CA ILE A 40 -29.27 19.16 -46.25
C ILE A 40 -29.25 19.45 -44.75
N VAL A 41 -30.29 19.04 -44.04
CA VAL A 41 -30.39 19.19 -42.58
C VAL A 41 -30.08 17.84 -41.94
N GLU A 42 -28.90 17.73 -41.34
CA GLU A 42 -28.48 16.56 -40.57
C GLU A 42 -28.38 16.91 -39.09
N THR A 43 -28.75 15.95 -38.25
CA THR A 43 -28.59 16.02 -36.80
C THR A 43 -27.29 15.35 -36.39
N GLY A 44 -26.52 15.99 -35.52
CA GLY A 44 -25.30 15.42 -34.96
C GLY A 44 -25.03 15.96 -33.56
N GLU A 45 -24.17 15.25 -32.84
CA GLU A 45 -23.74 15.64 -31.49
C GLU A 45 -22.33 16.24 -31.53
N LEU A 46 -22.09 17.26 -30.70
CA LEU A 46 -20.77 17.86 -30.54
C LEU A 46 -20.02 17.15 -29.41
N ALA A 47 -18.76 16.80 -29.68
CA ALA A 47 -17.87 16.21 -28.70
C ALA A 47 -16.57 17.02 -28.59
N ALA A 48 -15.92 16.94 -27.43
CA ALA A 48 -14.64 17.59 -27.22
C ALA A 48 -13.54 16.96 -28.11
N VAL A 49 -12.67 17.80 -28.68
CA VAL A 49 -11.55 17.35 -29.53
C VAL A 49 -10.59 16.43 -28.77
N ASN A 50 -10.40 16.66 -27.47
CA ASN A 50 -9.55 15.84 -26.61
C ASN A 50 -10.22 15.71 -25.24
N SER A 51 -10.61 14.49 -24.90
CA SER A 51 -11.15 14.14 -23.59
C SER A 51 -10.17 13.22 -22.88
N ARG A 52 -9.84 13.54 -21.63
CA ARG A 52 -8.97 12.71 -20.78
C ARG A 52 -9.59 12.49 -19.42
N SER A 53 -9.53 11.25 -18.97
CA SER A 53 -9.89 10.87 -17.60
C SER A 53 -8.62 10.72 -16.78
N VAL A 54 -8.58 11.38 -15.61
CA VAL A 54 -7.52 11.19 -14.63
C VAL A 54 -7.96 10.11 -13.66
N VAL A 55 -7.20 9.03 -13.58
CA VAL A 55 -7.48 7.89 -12.68
C VAL A 55 -6.41 7.84 -11.61
N VAL A 56 -6.83 7.76 -10.35
CA VAL A 56 -5.91 7.59 -9.22
C VAL A 56 -5.43 6.14 -9.21
N SER A 57 -4.10 5.94 -9.10
CA SER A 57 -3.54 4.60 -8.94
C SER A 57 -3.95 4.02 -7.58
N ARG A 58 -4.24 2.71 -7.55
CA ARG A 58 -4.60 2.04 -6.31
C ARG A 58 -3.33 1.82 -5.47
N TYR A 59 -3.28 2.44 -4.29
CA TYR A 59 -2.15 2.30 -3.37
C TYR A 59 -2.36 1.09 -2.47
N GLY A 60 -1.62 0.00 -2.71
CA GLY A 60 -1.53 -1.17 -1.83
C GLY A 60 -2.88 -1.81 -1.44
N ARG A 61 -2.84 -2.75 -0.50
CA ARG A 61 -4.05 -3.35 0.09
C ARG A 61 -4.59 -2.50 1.26
N GLN A 62 -3.71 -1.77 1.94
CA GLN A 62 -4.06 -0.93 3.10
C GLN A 62 -4.71 0.41 2.74
N TRP A 63 -4.45 0.99 1.56
CA TRP A 63 -4.92 2.34 1.22
C TRP A 63 -5.99 2.33 0.11
N TYR A 64 -6.82 1.28 0.06
CA TYR A 64 -7.84 1.12 -0.96
C TYR A 64 -9.04 2.08 -0.83
N GLN A 65 -9.19 2.76 0.32
CA GLN A 65 -10.32 3.67 0.63
C GLN A 65 -9.84 5.08 1.02
N MET A 66 -8.99 5.70 0.20
CA MET A 66 -8.63 7.10 0.44
C MET A 66 -9.86 8.01 0.28
N LYS A 67 -10.08 8.88 1.27
CA LYS A 67 -11.15 9.88 1.22
C LYS A 67 -10.70 11.08 0.39
N ILE A 68 -11.61 11.61 -0.42
CA ILE A 68 -11.41 12.86 -1.15
C ILE A 68 -11.82 14.00 -0.21
N VAL A 69 -10.89 14.91 0.08
CA VAL A 69 -11.10 16.08 0.96
C VAL A 69 -11.31 17.35 0.14
N GLY A 70 -10.73 17.39 -1.06
CA GLY A 70 -10.90 18.49 -2.01
C GLY A 70 -11.17 17.99 -3.41
N LEU A 71 -12.11 18.63 -4.10
CA LEU A 71 -12.38 18.40 -5.51
C LEU A 71 -12.67 19.74 -6.17
N LEU A 72 -12.12 19.93 -7.36
CA LEU A 72 -12.36 21.14 -8.14
C LEU A 72 -13.82 21.24 -8.59
N ASN A 73 -14.32 22.46 -8.73
CA ASN A 73 -15.68 22.67 -9.20
C ASN A 73 -15.80 22.31 -10.69
N HIS A 74 -17.01 21.92 -11.09
CA HIS A 74 -17.28 21.62 -12.50
C HIS A 74 -17.19 22.88 -13.36
N GLY A 75 -16.58 22.78 -14.54
CA GLY A 75 -16.45 23.87 -15.50
C GLY A 75 -15.28 24.82 -15.25
N GLU A 76 -14.42 24.54 -14.26
CA GLU A 76 -13.25 25.35 -13.95
C GLU A 76 -12.11 25.14 -14.97
N ILE A 77 -11.48 26.24 -15.40
CA ILE A 77 -10.39 26.21 -16.39
C ILE A 77 -9.07 26.00 -15.65
N VAL A 78 -8.44 24.85 -15.86
CA VAL A 78 -7.17 24.47 -15.24
C VAL A 78 -6.00 24.54 -16.21
N LYS A 79 -4.81 24.80 -15.68
CA LYS A 79 -3.53 24.69 -16.37
C LYS A 79 -2.82 23.41 -15.98
N LYS A 80 -1.79 23.06 -16.75
CA LYS A 80 -0.94 21.91 -16.46
C LYS A 80 -0.23 22.13 -15.12
N GLY A 81 -0.44 21.20 -14.17
CA GLY A 81 0.15 21.24 -12.84
C GLY A 81 -0.82 21.62 -11.73
N ASP A 82 -2.02 22.09 -12.07
CA ASP A 82 -3.03 22.44 -11.08
C ASP A 82 -3.60 21.19 -10.39
N SER A 83 -3.87 21.32 -9.09
CA SER A 83 -4.47 20.25 -8.29
C SER A 83 -5.97 20.19 -8.52
N ILE A 84 -6.45 19.09 -9.09
CA ILE A 84 -7.87 18.87 -9.39
C ILE A 84 -8.61 18.10 -8.28
N ALA A 85 -7.87 17.38 -7.43
CA ALA A 85 -8.40 16.61 -6.32
C ALA A 85 -7.34 16.45 -5.22
N GLN A 86 -7.77 16.47 -3.97
CA GLN A 86 -6.92 16.26 -2.80
C GLN A 86 -7.46 15.10 -1.98
N LEU A 87 -6.58 14.15 -1.66
CA LEU A 87 -6.88 13.00 -0.81
C LEU A 87 -6.45 13.27 0.64
N ASP A 88 -7.14 12.68 1.60
CA ASP A 88 -6.80 12.76 3.01
C ASP A 88 -5.47 12.03 3.29
N PRO A 89 -4.41 12.72 3.77
CA PRO A 89 -3.14 12.09 4.08
C PRO A 89 -3.08 11.49 5.49
N ALA A 90 -4.11 11.68 6.34
CA ALA A 90 -4.03 11.36 7.77
C ALA A 90 -3.60 9.90 8.05
N ASP A 91 -4.21 8.94 7.35
CA ASP A 91 -3.89 7.52 7.54
C ASP A 91 -2.48 7.16 7.08
N ILE A 92 -1.99 7.79 6.00
CA ILE A 92 -0.63 7.58 5.48
C ILE A 92 0.39 8.17 6.46
N ASN A 93 0.15 9.39 6.93
CA ASN A 93 1.03 10.03 7.91
C ASN A 93 1.11 9.23 9.21
N LYS A 94 -0.03 8.73 9.70
CA LYS A 94 -0.06 7.84 10.86
C LYS A 94 0.78 6.58 10.62
N TYR A 95 0.63 5.94 9.46
CA TYR A 95 1.40 4.75 9.11
C TYR A 95 2.90 5.03 9.04
N ILE A 96 3.31 6.16 8.45
CA ILE A 96 4.72 6.58 8.39
C ILE A 96 5.27 6.75 9.80
N LEU A 97 4.59 7.53 10.65
CA LEU A 97 5.02 7.76 12.04
C LEU A 97 5.11 6.46 12.85
N GLU A 98 4.14 5.57 12.69
CA GLU A 98 4.17 4.25 13.35
C GLU A 98 5.31 3.39 12.85
N SER A 99 5.61 3.43 11.55
CA SER A 99 6.73 2.69 10.96
C SER A 99 8.09 3.24 11.40
N GLU A 100 8.23 4.57 11.49
CA GLU A 100 9.43 5.24 11.99
C GLU A 100 9.67 4.91 13.47
N SER A 101 8.63 5.02 14.30
CA SER A 101 8.69 4.66 15.73
C SER A 101 9.04 3.17 15.95
N ASN A 102 8.46 2.29 15.13
CA ASN A 102 8.80 0.86 15.15
C ASN A 102 10.26 0.63 14.76
N LEU A 103 10.77 1.33 13.74
CA LEU A 103 12.16 1.23 13.33
C LEU A 103 13.11 1.69 14.44
N GLU A 104 12.85 2.84 15.04
CA GLU A 104 13.63 3.38 16.17
C GLU A 104 13.66 2.38 17.34
N THR A 105 12.50 1.80 17.66
CA THR A 105 12.39 0.78 18.69
C THR A 105 13.24 -0.45 18.36
N GLN A 106 13.19 -0.96 17.14
CA GLN A 106 13.99 -2.13 16.76
C GLN A 106 15.49 -1.86 16.72
N LEU A 107 15.90 -0.63 16.37
CA LEU A 107 17.30 -0.20 16.44
C LEU A 107 17.78 -0.15 17.90
N ALA A 108 16.99 0.41 18.81
CA ALA A 108 17.31 0.42 20.24
C ALA A 108 17.40 -1.01 20.82
N VAL A 109 16.53 -1.92 20.39
CA VAL A 109 16.60 -3.35 20.76
C VAL A 109 17.88 -4.00 20.23
N LEU A 110 18.28 -3.69 18.99
CA LEU A 110 19.50 -4.21 18.39
C LEU A 110 20.75 -3.72 19.14
N GLU A 111 20.82 -2.42 19.46
CA GLU A 111 21.92 -1.85 20.26
C GLU A 111 21.99 -2.48 21.64
N LYS A 112 20.85 -2.61 22.32
CA LYS A 112 20.78 -3.30 23.62
C LYS A 112 21.29 -4.74 23.52
N LEU A 113 20.91 -5.46 22.47
CA LEU A 113 21.35 -6.84 22.25
C LEU A 113 22.88 -6.93 22.13
N TYR A 114 23.53 -6.01 21.41
CA TYR A 114 24.99 -5.95 21.32
C TYR A 114 25.64 -5.81 22.70
N VAL A 115 25.15 -4.87 23.51
CA VAL A 115 25.67 -4.62 24.86
C VAL A 115 25.46 -5.82 25.78
N GLU A 116 24.26 -6.42 25.75
CA GLU A 116 23.95 -7.61 26.56
C GLU A 116 24.81 -8.81 26.18
N GLN A 117 25.06 -9.04 24.89
CA GLN A 117 25.90 -10.14 24.43
C GLN A 117 27.36 -9.95 24.84
N GLU A 118 27.90 -8.74 24.76
CA GLU A 118 29.26 -8.45 25.21
C GLU A 118 29.39 -8.63 26.73
N ASN A 119 28.43 -8.15 27.52
CA ASN A 119 28.42 -8.37 28.97
C ASN A 119 28.37 -9.86 29.33
N LYS A 120 27.47 -10.63 28.69
CA LYS A 120 27.37 -12.09 28.90
C LYS A 120 28.65 -12.83 28.52
N LYS A 121 29.32 -12.38 27.46
CA LYS A 121 30.61 -12.92 27.04
C LYS A 121 31.68 -12.69 28.11
N GLN A 122 31.82 -11.45 28.60
CA GLN A 122 32.77 -11.12 29.66
C GLN A 122 32.49 -11.88 30.96
N GLU A 123 31.22 -12.05 31.32
CA GLU A 123 30.81 -12.85 32.47
C GLU A 123 31.23 -14.32 32.30
N SER A 124 30.98 -14.89 31.12
CA SER A 124 31.35 -16.28 30.79
C SER A 124 32.87 -16.49 30.79
N GLU A 125 33.63 -15.55 30.22
CA GLU A 125 35.10 -15.58 30.26
C GLU A 125 35.64 -15.49 31.69
N SER A 126 34.99 -14.70 32.55
CA SER A 126 35.35 -14.59 33.97
C SER A 126 35.04 -15.89 34.73
N LYS A 127 33.90 -16.52 34.45
CA LYS A 127 33.55 -17.85 34.99
C LYS A 127 34.56 -18.92 34.57
N ILE A 128 34.91 -18.99 33.29
CA ILE A 128 35.93 -19.91 32.79
C ILE A 128 37.28 -19.68 33.49
N ARG A 129 37.69 -18.42 33.67
CA ARG A 129 38.94 -18.08 34.39
C ARG A 129 38.91 -18.57 35.84
N ASN A 130 37.79 -18.39 36.54
CA ASN A 130 37.63 -18.86 37.91
C ASN A 130 37.68 -20.39 37.99
N GLU A 131 36.97 -21.08 37.09
CA GLU A 131 37.00 -22.55 37.03
C GLU A 131 38.38 -23.08 36.61
N SER A 132 39.13 -22.38 35.76
CA SER A 132 40.50 -22.77 35.41
C SER A 132 41.44 -22.67 36.62
N ALA A 133 41.30 -21.61 37.44
CA ALA A 133 42.08 -21.48 38.65
C ALA A 133 41.72 -22.57 39.68
N ALA A 134 40.43 -22.90 39.81
CA ALA A 134 39.98 -24.00 40.66
C ALA A 134 40.51 -25.36 40.17
N PHE A 135 40.50 -25.59 38.85
CA PHE A 135 41.09 -26.78 38.23
C PHE A 135 42.60 -26.89 38.54
N ASP A 136 43.36 -25.81 38.35
CA ASP A 136 44.80 -25.80 38.61
C ASP A 136 45.11 -26.05 40.09
N LEU A 137 44.33 -25.44 41.00
CA LEU A 137 44.45 -25.67 42.44
C LEU A 137 44.20 -27.15 42.79
N LYS A 138 43.11 -27.74 42.27
CA LYS A 138 42.78 -29.15 42.54
C LYS A 138 43.76 -30.12 41.92
N LYS A 139 44.36 -29.77 40.78
CA LYS A 139 45.44 -30.53 40.18
C LYS A 139 46.66 -30.58 41.11
N ILE A 140 47.08 -29.43 41.63
CA ILE A 140 48.20 -29.33 42.58
C ILE A 140 47.90 -30.12 43.87
N GLU A 141 46.69 -30.00 44.43
CA GLU A 141 46.28 -30.76 45.62
C GLU A 141 46.35 -32.28 45.40
N TRP A 142 45.89 -32.76 44.24
CA TRP A 142 45.95 -34.16 43.90
C TRP A 142 47.39 -34.66 43.72
N GLU A 143 48.24 -33.90 43.01
CA GLU A 143 49.66 -34.23 42.83
C GLU A 143 50.41 -34.26 44.17
N ALA A 144 50.11 -33.34 45.08
CA ALA A 144 50.69 -33.29 46.43
C ALA A 144 50.25 -34.49 47.30
N SER A 145 49.07 -35.05 47.05
CA SER A 145 48.53 -36.20 47.82
C SER A 145 49.24 -37.54 47.58
N ARG A 146 50.31 -37.57 46.77
CA ARG A 146 51.04 -38.80 46.42
C ARG A 146 51.59 -39.57 47.63
N PHE A 147 51.89 -38.88 48.73
CA PHE A 147 52.42 -39.47 49.97
C PHE A 147 51.35 -39.65 51.05
N GLU A 148 50.09 -39.36 50.75
CA GLU A 148 48.96 -39.51 51.66
C GLU A 148 48.41 -40.95 51.66
N SER A 149 47.52 -41.26 52.59
CA SER A 149 46.80 -42.53 52.61
C SER A 149 45.99 -42.76 51.31
N GLU A 150 45.84 -44.03 50.90
CA GLU A 150 45.06 -44.44 49.71
C GLU A 150 43.67 -43.80 49.66
N ARG A 151 42.98 -43.76 50.81
CA ARG A 151 41.65 -43.14 50.94
C ARG A 151 41.71 -41.64 50.60
N LEU A 152 42.67 -40.91 51.18
CA LEU A 152 42.82 -39.47 50.94
C LEU A 152 43.22 -39.18 49.48
N ARG A 153 44.14 -39.97 48.92
CA ARG A 153 44.52 -39.87 47.51
C ARG A 153 43.32 -40.04 46.59
N LYS A 154 42.43 -41.00 46.89
CA LYS A 154 41.21 -41.21 46.11
C LYS A 154 40.23 -40.04 46.21
N ILE A 155 40.05 -39.46 47.41
CA ILE A 155 39.20 -38.26 47.58
C ILE A 155 39.75 -37.11 46.74
N LYS A 156 41.07 -36.85 46.79
CA LYS A 156 41.69 -35.78 46.00
C LYS A 156 41.61 -36.01 44.50
N GLN A 157 41.72 -37.26 44.05
CA GLN A 157 41.48 -37.62 42.65
C GLN A 157 40.05 -37.25 42.23
N LEU A 158 39.04 -37.62 43.02
CA LEU A 158 37.64 -37.33 42.70
C LEU A 158 37.35 -35.81 42.72
N GLU A 159 37.95 -35.07 43.64
CA GLU A 159 37.87 -33.59 43.66
C GLU A 159 38.45 -32.98 42.38
N TYR A 160 39.59 -33.49 41.90
CA TYR A 160 40.19 -33.06 40.64
C TYR A 160 39.33 -33.42 39.42
N GLU A 161 38.82 -34.65 39.35
CA GLU A 161 37.91 -35.08 38.28
C GLU A 161 36.64 -34.20 38.23
N GLN A 162 36.10 -33.83 39.40
CA GLN A 162 34.96 -32.90 39.46
C GLN A 162 35.32 -31.52 38.90
N ALA A 163 36.51 -30.99 39.20
CA ALA A 163 36.98 -29.71 38.68
C ALA A 163 37.18 -29.76 37.15
N VAL A 164 37.66 -30.87 36.60
CA VAL A 164 37.75 -31.11 35.14
C VAL A 164 36.37 -30.99 34.50
N ILE A 165 35.38 -31.70 35.05
CA ILE A 165 34.01 -31.72 34.53
C ILE A 165 33.39 -30.32 34.56
N ASN A 166 33.58 -29.58 35.65
CA ASN A 166 33.05 -28.23 35.79
C ASN A 166 33.66 -27.28 34.75
N LEU A 167 34.99 -27.29 34.59
CA LEU A 167 35.67 -26.46 33.60
C LEU A 167 35.21 -26.80 32.17
N GLU A 168 35.09 -28.09 31.84
CA GLU A 168 34.64 -28.52 30.51
C GLU A 168 33.18 -28.11 30.26
N LYS A 169 32.32 -28.20 31.29
CA LYS A 169 30.93 -27.76 31.22
C LYS A 169 30.84 -26.26 30.91
N GLU A 170 31.57 -25.41 31.63
CA GLU A 170 31.55 -23.96 31.38
C GLU A 170 32.06 -23.61 29.99
N LYS A 171 33.11 -24.31 29.51
CA LYS A 171 33.59 -24.15 28.11
C LYS A 171 32.52 -24.52 27.09
N LYS A 172 31.80 -25.63 27.30
CA LYS A 172 30.70 -26.04 26.41
C LYS A 172 29.56 -25.03 26.41
N ILE A 173 29.18 -24.51 27.57
CA ILE A 173 28.14 -23.47 27.69
C ILE A 173 28.56 -22.21 26.91
N TYR A 174 29.82 -21.80 27.02
CA TYR A 174 30.36 -20.65 26.28
C TYR A 174 30.26 -20.84 24.75
N GLU A 175 30.67 -21.99 24.21
CA GLU A 175 30.58 -22.27 22.78
C GLU A 175 29.12 -22.33 22.27
N LEU A 176 28.22 -22.91 23.06
CA LEU A 176 26.78 -22.95 22.73
C LEU A 176 26.19 -21.54 22.71
N ASN A 177 26.49 -20.73 23.72
CA ASN A 177 26.02 -19.35 23.80
C ASN A 177 26.53 -18.51 22.63
N LYS A 178 27.77 -18.73 22.20
CA LYS A 178 28.32 -18.08 21.00
C LYS A 178 27.48 -18.38 19.75
N ALA A 179 27.10 -19.63 19.52
CA ALA A 179 26.25 -20.01 18.39
C ALA A 179 24.84 -19.38 18.48
N ILE A 180 24.23 -19.40 19.67
CA ILE A 180 22.92 -18.81 19.93
C ILE A 180 22.96 -17.29 19.67
N ASN A 181 23.93 -16.59 20.27
CA ASN A 181 24.10 -15.14 20.15
C ASN A 181 24.24 -14.70 18.67
N THR A 182 25.00 -15.44 17.87
CA THR A 182 25.14 -15.13 16.43
C THR A 182 23.83 -15.31 15.66
N SER A 183 22.99 -16.26 16.07
CA SER A 183 21.69 -16.49 15.44
C SER A 183 20.69 -15.40 15.84
N GLU A 184 20.68 -15.03 17.12
CA GLU A 184 19.85 -13.93 17.64
C GLU A 184 20.16 -12.59 16.98
N LEU A 185 21.45 -12.26 16.79
CA LEU A 185 21.87 -11.05 16.08
C LEU A 185 21.33 -11.03 14.66
N LYS A 186 21.53 -12.10 13.90
CA LYS A 186 21.03 -12.19 12.52
C LYS A 186 19.52 -12.04 12.43
N ILE A 187 18.78 -12.66 13.35
CA ILE A 187 17.32 -12.53 13.39
C ILE A 187 16.92 -11.06 13.61
N GLN A 188 17.60 -10.37 14.53
CA GLN A 188 17.29 -8.98 14.85
C GLN A 188 17.69 -8.03 13.70
N GLU A 189 18.81 -8.28 13.03
CA GLU A 189 19.24 -7.54 11.83
C GLU A 189 18.22 -7.68 10.70
N ILE A 190 17.74 -8.91 10.42
CA ILE A 190 16.71 -9.16 9.41
C ILE A 190 15.42 -8.40 9.74
N ARG A 191 15.01 -8.36 11.02
CA ARG A 191 13.83 -7.58 11.43
C ARG A 191 13.98 -6.09 11.15
N VAL A 192 15.14 -5.52 11.46
CA VAL A 192 15.43 -4.11 11.16
C VAL A 192 15.40 -3.86 9.65
N GLU A 193 15.99 -4.76 8.85
CA GLU A 193 16.02 -4.63 7.39
C GLU A 193 14.63 -4.73 6.76
N GLN A 194 13.75 -5.60 7.29
CA GLN A 194 12.36 -5.73 6.84
C GLN A 194 11.52 -4.47 7.07
N ILE A 195 11.82 -3.70 8.14
CA ILE A 195 11.09 -2.46 8.45
C ILE A 195 11.63 -1.28 7.61
N LYS A 196 12.91 -1.31 7.23
CA LYS A 196 13.51 -0.28 6.37
C LYS A 196 13.04 -0.34 4.92
N LYS A 197 12.51 -1.48 4.49
CA LYS A 197 12.10 -1.74 3.11
C LYS A 197 10.65 -1.34 2.87
#